data_AF-A0A2M7KMA4-F1
#
_entry.id   AF-A0A2M7KMA4-F1
#
_cell.length_a   1.000
_cell.length_b   1.000
_cell.length_c   1.000
_cell.angle_alpha   90.00
_cell.angle_beta   90.00
_cell.angle_gamma   90.00
#
_symmetry.space_group_name_H-M   'P 1'
#
loop_
_entity.id
_entity.type
_entity.pdbx_description
1 polymer ?
#
loop_
_entity_poly.entity_id
_entity_poly.type
_entity_poly.pdbx_seq_one_letter_code
_entity_poly.pdbx_strand_id
1 'polypeptide(L)'
;MSGLLKEQPGSQLFTVFGQPRVAVEKDDATGEHTVTMEGVDIYNPVDNSITPTGADKVAAWFVDSDYDGRTFCITQAFFPDRTAWDKLARALKDVLEEDAFEAFSGTVSLPFAAGKHGTVAVKVIDPRGNEAMRVQSLD
;
A
#
# COMPACT_ATOMS: atom_id res chain seq x y z
N MET A 1 -30.98 17.75 -18.18
CA MET A 1 -30.01 16.70 -18.57
C MET A 1 -29.90 15.74 -17.39
N SER A 2 -30.68 14.66 -17.41
CA SER A 2 -30.65 13.61 -16.39
C SER A 2 -29.49 12.65 -16.70
N GLY A 3 -28.60 12.40 -15.74
CA GLY A 3 -27.48 11.47 -15.90
C GLY A 3 -27.95 10.05 -16.22
N LEU A 4 -27.15 9.33 -17.01
CA LEU A 4 -27.37 7.93 -17.41
C LEU A 4 -27.16 6.92 -16.27
N LEU A 5 -26.63 7.36 -15.13
CA LEU A 5 -26.35 6.53 -13.96
C LEU A 5 -27.30 6.90 -12.83
N LYS A 6 -27.80 5.88 -12.12
CA LYS A 6 -28.66 6.06 -10.95
C LYS A 6 -27.81 6.65 -9.82
N GLU A 7 -28.07 7.89 -9.44
CA GLU A 7 -27.42 8.53 -8.29
C GLU A 7 -27.81 7.78 -7.01
N GLN A 8 -26.87 7.08 -6.41
CA GLN A 8 -27.00 6.51 -5.07
C GLN A 8 -26.32 7.45 -4.06
N PRO A 9 -26.82 7.54 -2.82
CA PRO A 9 -26.07 8.12 -1.71
C PRO A 9 -24.78 7.29 -1.54
N GLY A 10 -23.65 7.77 -2.09
CA GLY A 10 -22.41 7.00 -2.23
C GLY A 10 -21.83 6.95 -3.65
N SER A 11 -22.52 7.51 -4.65
CA SER A 11 -22.04 7.69 -6.04
C SER A 11 -20.95 8.75 -6.20
N GLN A 12 -20.31 9.17 -5.09
CA GLN A 12 -19.16 10.05 -5.16
C GLN A 12 -17.99 9.28 -5.80
N LEU A 13 -17.70 9.61 -7.06
CA LEU A 13 -16.59 9.07 -7.85
C LEU A 13 -15.21 9.40 -7.24
N PHE A 14 -15.15 10.36 -6.32
CA PHE A 14 -13.93 10.81 -5.67
C PHE A 14 -14.01 10.47 -4.17
N THR A 15 -13.26 9.46 -3.73
CA THR A 15 -12.88 9.35 -2.32
C THR A 15 -11.77 10.36 -2.11
N VAL A 16 -12.09 11.49 -1.49
CA VAL A 16 -11.23 12.68 -1.63
C VAL A 16 -9.89 12.51 -0.90
N PHE A 17 -9.86 11.79 0.22
CA PHE A 17 -8.63 11.63 1.01
C PHE A 17 -8.60 10.28 1.76
N GLY A 18 -7.59 9.47 1.47
CA GLY A 18 -7.21 8.29 2.25
C GLY A 18 -5.81 8.48 2.82
N GLN A 19 -5.56 8.02 4.04
CA GLN A 19 -4.23 8.00 4.63
C GLN A 19 -3.84 6.56 4.96
N PRO A 20 -2.76 6.01 4.37
CA PRO A 20 -2.25 4.71 4.78
C PRO A 20 -1.83 4.75 6.25
N ARG A 21 -2.29 3.76 7.02
CA ARG A 21 -1.86 3.53 8.38
C ARG A 21 -0.74 2.49 8.36
N VAL A 22 0.43 2.91 8.82
CA VAL A 22 1.66 2.11 8.73
C VAL A 22 2.40 2.15 10.05
N ALA A 23 2.88 0.99 10.48
CA ALA A 23 3.78 0.84 11.61
C ALA A 23 5.18 0.51 11.08
N VAL A 24 6.22 1.11 11.65
CA VAL A 24 7.61 0.82 11.33
C VAL A 24 8.28 0.28 12.58
N GLU A 25 8.93 -0.86 12.45
CA GLU A 25 9.67 -1.51 13.51
C GLU A 25 11.13 -1.66 13.07
N LYS A 26 12.05 -1.55 14.03
CA LYS A 26 13.48 -1.75 13.82
C LYS A 26 13.92 -2.99 14.60
N ASP A 27 14.63 -3.88 13.93
CA ASP A 27 15.31 -5.00 14.57
C ASP A 27 16.62 -4.50 15.18
N ASP A 28 16.75 -4.59 16.51
CA ASP A 28 17.94 -4.12 17.24
C ASP A 28 19.20 -4.98 16.97
N ALA A 29 19.04 -6.23 16.54
CA ALA A 29 20.14 -7.14 16.26
C ALA A 29 20.72 -6.91 14.85
N THR A 30 19.87 -6.68 13.85
CA THR A 30 20.30 -6.48 12.46
C THR A 30 20.41 -5.00 12.07
N GLY A 31 19.67 -4.12 12.76
CA GLY A 31 19.50 -2.72 12.39
C GLY A 31 18.53 -2.50 11.22
N GLU A 32 17.92 -3.55 10.69
CA GLU A 32 16.96 -3.48 9.58
C GLU A 32 15.57 -3.07 10.08
N HIS A 33 14.78 -2.54 9.16
CA HIS A 33 13.47 -2.00 9.42
C HIS A 33 12.43 -2.84 8.68
N THR A 34 11.25 -2.96 9.28
CA THR A 34 10.10 -3.63 8.69
C THR A 34 8.89 -2.70 8.79
N VAL A 35 8.09 -2.68 7.74
CA VAL A 35 6.87 -1.88 7.65
C VAL A 35 5.67 -2.81 7.67
N THR A 36 4.72 -2.54 8.55
CA THR A 36 3.39 -3.17 8.53
C THR A 36 2.37 -2.17 7.98
N MET A 37 1.70 -2.53 6.88
CA MET A 37 0.56 -1.80 6.32
C MET A 37 -0.72 -2.30 6.97
N GLU A 38 -1.30 -1.49 7.86
CA GLU A 38 -2.48 -1.88 8.66
C GLU A 38 -3.81 -1.64 7.94
N GLY A 39 -3.79 -0.82 6.88
CA GLY A 39 -4.94 -0.42 6.09
C GLY A 39 -4.91 1.06 5.75
N VAL A 40 -6.07 1.63 5.41
CA VAL A 40 -6.22 3.03 5.02
C VAL A 40 -7.33 3.68 5.83
N ASP A 41 -7.04 4.83 6.43
CA ASP A 41 -8.06 5.67 7.06
C ASP A 41 -8.71 6.54 5.99
N ILE A 42 -10.03 6.36 5.80
CA ILE A 42 -10.81 7.06 4.78
C ILE A 42 -11.59 8.19 5.45
N TYR A 43 -11.40 9.41 4.96
CA TYR A 43 -12.17 10.57 5.41
C TYR A 43 -13.50 10.69 4.66
N ASN A 44 -14.59 10.85 5.40
CA ASN A 44 -15.91 11.17 4.88
C ASN A 44 -16.23 12.66 5.09
N PRO A 45 -16.27 13.49 4.03
CA PRO A 45 -16.52 14.91 4.15
C PRO A 45 -17.99 15.26 4.45
N VAL A 46 -18.93 14.32 4.28
CA VAL A 46 -20.36 14.58 4.48
C VAL A 46 -20.71 14.66 5.96
N ASP A 47 -20.18 13.73 6.76
CA ASP A 47 -20.40 13.67 8.20
C ASP A 47 -19.15 14.05 9.00
N ASN A 48 -18.06 14.44 8.32
CA ASN A 48 -16.78 14.82 8.90
C ASN A 48 -16.18 13.73 9.80
N SER A 49 -16.27 12.47 9.37
CA SER A 49 -15.74 11.31 10.11
C SER A 49 -14.56 10.64 9.40
N ILE A 50 -13.79 9.86 10.17
CA ILE A 50 -12.72 9.01 9.65
C ILE A 50 -13.11 7.56 9.91
N THR A 51 -13.07 6.73 8.86
CA THR A 51 -13.36 5.30 8.96
C THR A 51 -12.10 4.50 8.63
N PRO A 52 -11.57 3.70 9.57
CA PRO A 52 -10.44 2.83 9.29
C PRO A 52 -10.88 1.67 8.39
N THR A 53 -10.06 1.34 7.40
CA THR A 53 -10.20 0.11 6.60
C THR A 53 -9.13 -0.90 7.00
N GLY A 54 -9.42 -2.17 6.72
CA GLY A 54 -8.46 -3.26 6.87
C GLY A 54 -7.55 -3.38 5.64
N ALA A 55 -6.37 -3.95 5.85
CA ALA A 55 -5.42 -4.25 4.78
C ALA A 55 -5.96 -5.19 3.70
N ASP A 56 -6.99 -5.99 4.00
CA ASP A 56 -7.69 -6.87 3.04
C ASP A 56 -8.46 -6.09 1.95
N LYS A 57 -8.67 -4.79 2.15
CA LYS A 57 -9.34 -3.90 1.18
C LYS A 57 -8.37 -3.18 0.25
N VAL A 58 -7.08 -3.48 0.32
CA VAL A 58 -6.04 -2.90 -0.53
C VAL A 58 -5.81 -3.78 -1.76
N ALA A 59 -5.79 -3.17 -2.94
CA ALA A 59 -5.51 -3.89 -4.19
C ALA A 59 -4.00 -4.15 -4.36
N ALA A 60 -3.18 -3.15 -4.02
CA ALA A 60 -1.72 -3.27 -3.98
C ALA A 60 -1.13 -2.26 -3.01
N TRP A 61 0.05 -2.56 -2.46
CA TRP A 61 0.83 -1.59 -1.73
C TRP A 61 2.32 -1.71 -2.05
N PHE A 62 3.03 -0.60 -1.96
CA PHE A 62 4.41 -0.47 -2.39
C PHE A 62 5.23 0.24 -1.31
N VAL A 63 6.49 -0.14 -1.23
CA VAL A 63 7.47 0.46 -0.33
C VAL A 63 8.56 1.13 -1.16
N ASP A 64 8.91 2.35 -0.77
CA ASP A 64 10.15 3.03 -1.11
C ASP A 64 10.95 3.18 0.18
N SER A 65 12.03 2.42 0.30
CA SER A 65 12.83 2.28 1.53
C SER A 65 13.79 3.45 1.79
N ASP A 66 13.92 4.40 0.87
CA ASP A 66 14.79 5.56 1.03
C ASP A 66 14.25 6.80 0.30
N TYR A 67 12.98 7.13 0.56
CA TYR A 67 12.25 8.15 -0.19
C TYR A 67 12.93 9.52 -0.09
N ASP A 68 13.15 10.17 -1.24
CA ASP A 68 13.88 11.44 -1.31
C ASP A 68 12.99 12.69 -1.14
N GLY A 69 11.70 12.49 -0.92
CA GLY A 69 10.70 13.57 -0.86
C GLY A 69 10.20 14.05 -2.23
N ARG A 70 10.61 13.40 -3.33
CA ARG A 70 10.31 13.84 -4.70
C ARG A 70 9.78 12.71 -5.58
N THR A 71 10.52 11.62 -5.70
CA THR A 71 10.23 10.53 -6.64
C THR A 71 10.03 9.24 -5.87
N PHE A 72 8.84 8.65 -6.01
CA PHE A 72 8.56 7.37 -5.39
C PHE A 72 9.20 6.25 -6.22
N CYS A 73 10.22 5.61 -5.65
CA CYS A 73 10.94 4.48 -6.25
C CYS A 73 10.52 3.19 -5.55
N ILE A 74 9.78 2.33 -6.25
CA ILE A 74 9.34 1.05 -5.69
C ILE A 74 10.57 0.16 -5.44
N THR A 75 10.86 -0.15 -4.19
CA THR A 75 11.85 -1.15 -3.79
C THR A 75 11.20 -2.49 -3.45
N GLN A 76 9.94 -2.48 -2.99
CA GLN A 76 9.15 -3.68 -2.76
C GLN A 76 7.69 -3.46 -3.19
N ALA A 77 7.05 -4.51 -3.73
CA ALA A 77 5.70 -4.47 -4.24
C ALA A 77 4.86 -5.67 -3.75
N PHE A 78 3.69 -5.38 -3.20
CA PHE A 78 2.84 -6.35 -2.54
C PHE A 78 1.43 -6.32 -3.13
N PHE A 79 0.89 -7.51 -3.36
CA PHE A 79 -0.48 -7.71 -3.84
C PHE A 79 -1.17 -8.71 -2.91
N PRO A 80 -2.03 -8.23 -1.98
CA PRO A 80 -2.71 -9.10 -1.02
C PRO A 80 -3.59 -10.17 -1.66
N ASP A 81 -4.17 -9.87 -2.84
CA ASP A 81 -4.90 -10.84 -3.63
C ASP A 81 -3.95 -11.79 -4.36
N ARG A 82 -3.85 -13.04 -3.87
CA ARG A 82 -3.04 -14.10 -4.47
C ARG A 82 -3.37 -14.36 -5.94
N THR A 83 -4.61 -14.16 -6.37
CA THR A 83 -5.00 -14.39 -7.77
C THR A 83 -4.39 -13.37 -8.75
N ALA A 84 -3.96 -12.21 -8.25
CA ALA A 84 -3.22 -11.23 -9.04
C ALA A 84 -1.83 -11.79 -9.45
N TRP A 85 -1.22 -12.57 -8.57
CA TRP A 85 0.09 -13.19 -8.82
C TRP A 85 0.03 -14.32 -9.83
N ASP A 86 -1.02 -15.15 -9.86
CA ASP A 86 -1.17 -16.25 -10.83
C ASP A 86 -1.09 -15.73 -12.28
N LYS A 87 -1.68 -14.57 -12.54
CA LYS A 87 -1.62 -13.91 -13.85
C LYS A 87 -0.22 -13.41 -14.17
N LEU A 88 0.47 -12.85 -13.17
CA LEU A 88 1.85 -12.37 -13.32
C LEU A 88 2.81 -13.54 -13.55
N ALA A 89 2.65 -14.63 -12.81
CA ALA A 89 3.46 -15.83 -12.90
C ALA A 89 3.35 -16.48 -14.28
N ARG A 90 2.12 -16.61 -14.77
CA ARG A 90 1.86 -17.09 -16.13
C ARG A 90 2.47 -16.18 -17.20
N ALA A 91 2.46 -14.86 -16.99
CA ALA A 91 3.09 -13.91 -17.92
C ALA A 91 4.63 -14.00 -17.90
N LEU A 92 5.21 -14.27 -16.73
CA LEU A 92 6.66 -14.36 -16.49
C LEU A 92 7.25 -15.76 -16.78
N LYS A 93 6.43 -16.72 -17.22
CA LYS A 93 6.86 -18.06 -17.72
C LYS A 93 7.68 -18.87 -16.70
N ASP A 94 7.18 -19.03 -15.48
CA ASP A 94 7.76 -19.91 -14.44
C ASP A 94 9.17 -19.55 -13.95
N VAL A 95 9.62 -18.29 -14.09
CA VAL A 95 10.90 -17.81 -13.53
C VAL A 95 10.79 -17.50 -12.02
N LEU A 96 9.78 -18.03 -11.36
CA LEU A 96 9.26 -17.50 -10.10
C LEU A 96 9.20 -18.60 -9.05
N GLU A 97 9.88 -18.41 -7.93
CA GLU A 97 9.84 -19.33 -6.79
C GLU A 97 8.57 -19.09 -5.95
N GLU A 98 7.72 -20.11 -5.80
CA GLU A 98 6.43 -20.01 -5.09
C GLU A 98 6.57 -19.47 -3.66
N ASP A 99 7.61 -19.86 -2.93
CA ASP A 99 7.83 -19.40 -1.55
C ASP A 99 8.12 -17.89 -1.47
N ALA A 100 8.80 -17.35 -2.49
CA ALA A 100 9.06 -15.91 -2.57
C ALA A 100 7.76 -15.11 -2.76
N PHE A 101 6.73 -15.69 -3.37
CA PHE A 101 5.43 -15.03 -3.60
C PHE A 101 4.61 -14.89 -2.34
N GLU A 102 4.68 -15.86 -1.43
CA GLU A 102 3.92 -15.78 -0.18
C GLU A 102 4.34 -14.53 0.62
N ALA A 103 5.64 -14.21 0.62
CA ALA A 103 6.16 -13.02 1.27
C ALA A 103 5.57 -11.71 0.69
N PHE A 104 5.31 -11.65 -0.62
CA PHE A 104 4.72 -10.46 -1.26
C PHE A 104 3.18 -10.44 -1.27
N SER A 105 2.53 -11.46 -0.70
CA SER A 105 1.08 -11.49 -0.48
C SER A 105 0.64 -10.94 0.88
N GLY A 106 1.61 -10.58 1.73
CA GLY A 106 1.37 -10.10 3.08
C GLY A 106 1.14 -8.59 3.21
N THR A 107 0.98 -8.19 4.46
CA THR A 107 0.85 -6.79 4.90
C THR A 107 2.11 -6.29 5.61
N VAL A 108 3.15 -7.11 5.63
CA VAL A 108 4.43 -6.84 6.28
C VAL A 108 5.50 -6.86 5.21
N SER A 109 6.38 -5.86 5.21
CA SER A 109 7.45 -5.75 4.22
C SER A 109 8.54 -6.79 4.48
N LEU A 110 9.39 -7.03 3.49
CA LEU A 110 10.68 -7.65 3.76
C LEU A 110 11.55 -6.65 4.54
N PRO A 111 12.46 -7.14 5.41
CA PRO A 111 13.43 -6.28 6.09
C PRO A 111 14.24 -5.44 5.11
N PHE A 112 14.55 -4.20 5.48
CA PHE A 112 15.40 -3.31 4.69
C PHE A 112 16.27 -2.42 5.59
N ALA A 113 17.48 -2.10 5.13
CA ALA A 113 18.32 -1.12 5.81
C ALA A 113 17.81 0.30 5.54
N ALA A 114 17.93 1.19 6.53
CA ALA A 114 17.71 2.61 6.32
C ALA A 114 18.72 3.17 5.30
N GLY A 115 18.22 3.88 4.29
CA GLY A 115 19.07 4.49 3.27
C GLY A 115 19.60 5.86 3.68
N LYS A 116 20.04 6.64 2.69
CA LYS A 116 20.68 7.95 2.88
C LYS A 116 19.71 9.01 3.41
N HIS A 117 18.46 8.94 2.99
CA HIS A 117 17.41 9.89 3.34
C HIS A 117 16.77 9.57 4.69
N GLY A 118 16.91 8.34 5.19
CA GLY A 118 16.40 7.95 6.52
C GLY A 118 14.88 7.98 6.59
N THR A 119 14.19 7.82 5.45
CA THR A 119 12.72 7.79 5.41
C THR A 119 12.22 6.62 4.58
N VAL A 120 11.04 6.13 4.95
CA VAL A 120 10.28 5.17 4.16
C VAL A 120 8.99 5.81 3.67
N ALA A 121 8.65 5.61 2.40
CA ALA A 121 7.34 5.94 1.87
C ALA A 121 6.57 4.66 1.55
N VAL A 122 5.30 4.64 1.96
CA VAL A 122 4.36 3.56 1.69
C VAL A 122 3.24 4.10 0.84
N LYS A 123 3.06 3.50 -0.33
CA LYS A 123 2.00 3.85 -1.27
C LYS A 123 0.99 2.73 -1.32
N VAL A 124 -0.29 3.07 -1.21
CA VAL A 124 -1.41 2.13 -1.25
C VAL A 124 -2.30 2.46 -2.44
N ILE A 125 -2.69 1.42 -3.17
CA ILE A 125 -3.65 1.49 -4.28
C ILE A 125 -4.93 0.80 -3.83
N ASP A 126 -6.04 1.54 -3.84
CA ASP A 126 -7.35 0.98 -3.55
C ASP A 126 -7.93 0.20 -4.77
N PRO A 127 -9.00 -0.59 -4.58
CA PRO A 127 -9.63 -1.34 -5.68
C PRO A 127 -10.25 -0.49 -6.78
N ARG A 128 -10.39 0.83 -6.56
CA ARG A 128 -10.88 1.80 -7.56
C ARG A 128 -9.72 2.47 -8.31
N GLY A 129 -8.47 2.15 -7.96
CA GLY A 129 -7.26 2.71 -8.55
C GLY A 129 -6.82 4.04 -7.94
N ASN A 130 -7.40 4.47 -6.81
CA ASN A 130 -6.93 5.67 -6.11
C ASN A 130 -5.61 5.37 -5.40
N GLU A 131 -4.72 6.36 -5.43
CA GLU A 131 -3.44 6.31 -4.74
C GLU A 131 -3.49 7.13 -3.45
N ALA A 132 -2.97 6.55 -2.37
CA ALA A 132 -2.66 7.26 -1.14
C ALA A 132 -1.25 6.92 -0.66
N MET A 133 -0.57 7.88 -0.04
CA MET A 133 0.83 7.69 0.38
C MET A 133 1.04 8.19 1.81
N ARG A 134 1.91 7.50 2.55
CA ARG A 134 2.38 7.89 3.88
C ARG A 134 3.90 7.82 3.91
N VAL A 135 4.54 8.83 4.48
CA VAL A 135 5.99 8.87 4.71
C VAL A 135 6.24 8.80 6.21
N GLN A 136 7.28 8.06 6.62
CA GLN A 136 7.75 7.94 8.01
C GLN A 136 9.26 8.15 8.08
N SER A 137 9.74 8.78 9.16
CA SER A 137 11.16 8.78 9.52
C SER A 137 11.58 7.40 10.03
N LEU A 138 12.83 7.03 9.78
CA LEU A 138 13.49 5.81 10.29
C LEU A 138 14.48 6.13 11.43
N ASP A 139 14.44 7.34 11.96
CA ASP A 139 15.33 7.86 13.01
C ASP A 139 14.93 7.37 14.41
#